data_AF-A0A953LRB5-F1
#
_entry.id   AF-A0A953LRB5-F1
#
_cell.length_a   1.000
_cell.length_b   1.000
_cell.length_c   1.000
_cell.angle_alpha   90.00
_cell.angle_beta   90.00
_cell.angle_gamma   90.00
#
_symmetry.space_group_name_H-M   'P 1'
#
loop_
_entity.id
_entity.type
_entity.pdbx_description
1 polymer ?
#
loop_
_entity_poly.entity_id
_entity_poly.type
_entity_poly.pdbx_seq_one_letter_code
_entity_poly.pdbx_strand_id
1 'polypeptide(L)'
;PVPGPGAPRVFFAQKQAGLHVVPVSAPLGQLTAAQLAGLAALLGELGLDDVRTTQDQNLIVLNVPASSISTLVARLAELGLKTPQAGDNVVACPGASTCRLGITTSMHVAPKLSGGKHDLRIRVSGCHNGCAQPESGDIGIYGEGKRQHGKLIPHYQMYFGGDGTSACGAIALKGPSIPAARIEQAIARVQKVYDEEHVEGERFFGWAQRQGAGRFQSLLADLTQVSRFELAKLARDHGDAADFRVVSLGGGECASATDVAIGRAFFDAAHERGYREAFVFQRKIEDAASCAEAQLKLVGEGLAGFLGGAKSKELADIAAVLQGLTSAEKLGERLGGIAAALAGLAEAVEAEAKQVFAEIDRWIVDAAALCQSRDPQLDLRGALPAVLAIRKAELAAA
;
A
#
# COMPACT_ATOMS: atom_id res chain seq x y z
N PRO A 1 -24.38 19.77 -21.66
CA PRO A 1 -22.95 19.49 -21.89
C PRO A 1 -22.68 17.99 -21.71
N VAL A 2 -22.18 17.31 -22.74
CA VAL A 2 -21.62 15.95 -22.62
C VAL A 2 -20.50 16.02 -21.57
N PRO A 3 -20.34 15.03 -20.68
CA PRO A 3 -19.21 15.04 -19.75
C PRO A 3 -17.94 15.16 -20.58
N GLY A 4 -17.07 16.09 -20.18
CA GLY A 4 -15.77 16.25 -20.83
C GLY A 4 -14.95 14.95 -20.78
N PRO A 5 -13.75 14.94 -21.37
CA PRO A 5 -12.88 13.78 -21.32
C PRO A 5 -12.58 13.36 -19.86
N GLY A 6 -12.80 12.09 -19.52
CA GLY A 6 -12.49 11.53 -18.19
C GLY A 6 -13.72 11.34 -17.27
N ALA A 7 -13.49 11.22 -15.96
CA ALA A 7 -14.60 11.05 -15.01
C ALA A 7 -15.30 12.40 -14.81
N PRO A 8 -16.62 12.41 -14.59
CA PRO A 8 -17.34 13.64 -14.28
C PRO A 8 -16.80 14.32 -13.01
N ARG A 9 -16.46 15.59 -13.14
CA ARG A 9 -15.96 16.45 -12.05
C ARG A 9 -17.03 17.42 -11.56
N VAL A 10 -17.96 17.77 -12.44
CA VAL A 10 -19.12 18.64 -12.18
C VAL A 10 -20.39 17.88 -12.56
N PHE A 11 -21.53 18.26 -11.98
CA PHE A 11 -22.80 17.68 -12.40
C PHE A 11 -23.14 18.11 -13.84
N PHE A 12 -23.82 17.24 -14.58
CA PHE A 12 -24.22 17.53 -15.95
C PHE A 12 -25.55 16.87 -16.30
N ALA A 13 -26.27 17.48 -17.25
CA ALA A 13 -27.55 16.97 -17.72
C ALA A 13 -27.38 15.67 -18.52
N GLN A 14 -28.23 14.69 -18.23
CA GLN A 14 -28.35 13.45 -18.99
C GLN A 14 -29.13 13.67 -20.30
N LYS A 15 -29.19 12.63 -21.14
CA LYS A 15 -30.02 12.63 -22.35
C LYS A 15 -31.51 12.69 -22.00
N GLN A 16 -31.91 12.07 -20.89
CA GLN A 16 -33.26 12.10 -20.34
C GLN A 16 -33.54 13.50 -19.76
N ALA A 17 -34.63 14.13 -20.21
CA ALA A 17 -34.97 15.49 -19.82
C ALA A 17 -35.16 15.61 -18.30
N GLY A 18 -34.56 16.65 -17.72
CA GLY A 18 -34.65 16.96 -16.28
C GLY A 18 -33.76 16.14 -15.36
N LEU A 19 -33.07 15.10 -15.86
CA LEU A 19 -32.19 14.23 -15.09
C LEU A 19 -30.73 14.61 -15.25
N HIS A 20 -29.96 14.42 -14.19
CA HIS A 20 -28.55 14.80 -14.09
C HIS A 20 -27.71 13.68 -13.49
N VAL A 21 -26.42 13.69 -13.83
CA VAL A 21 -25.39 12.93 -13.13
C VAL A 21 -24.71 13.86 -12.13
N VAL A 22 -24.58 13.43 -10.88
CA VAL A 22 -23.93 14.20 -9.81
C VAL A 22 -22.72 13.43 -9.30
N PRO A 23 -21.48 13.95 -9.47
CA PRO A 23 -20.30 13.31 -8.94
C PRO A 23 -20.16 13.53 -7.43
N VAL A 24 -19.68 12.49 -6.74
CA VAL A 24 -19.38 12.51 -5.31
C VAL A 24 -17.92 12.12 -5.13
N SER A 25 -17.15 13.01 -4.52
CA SER A 25 -15.75 12.81 -4.21
C SER A 25 -15.59 11.74 -3.12
N ALA A 26 -14.74 10.76 -3.39
CA ALA A 26 -14.24 9.80 -2.42
C ALA A 26 -12.70 9.85 -2.52
N PRO A 27 -12.04 10.73 -1.75
CA PRO A 27 -10.60 10.93 -1.85
C PRO A 27 -9.83 9.61 -1.78
N LEU A 28 -9.06 9.30 -2.82
CA LEU A 28 -8.30 8.06 -2.99
C LEU A 28 -9.14 6.77 -2.90
N GLY A 29 -10.45 6.86 -3.19
CA GLY A 29 -11.40 5.76 -3.09
C GLY A 29 -11.68 5.31 -1.65
N GLN A 30 -11.33 6.11 -0.64
CA GLN A 30 -11.57 5.76 0.76
C GLN A 30 -12.95 6.23 1.22
N LEU A 31 -13.75 5.28 1.72
CA LEU A 31 -15.04 5.52 2.35
C LEU A 31 -15.14 4.68 3.62
N THR A 32 -15.65 5.26 4.68
CA THR A 32 -16.00 4.51 5.90
C THR A 32 -17.30 3.74 5.69
N ALA A 33 -17.51 2.67 6.47
CA ALA A 33 -18.78 1.94 6.46
C ALA A 33 -19.98 2.85 6.79
N ALA A 34 -19.80 3.80 7.72
CA ALA A 34 -20.82 4.78 8.08
C ALA A 34 -21.16 5.73 6.92
N GLN A 35 -20.15 6.20 6.18
CA GLN A 35 -20.36 7.02 4.98
C GLN A 35 -21.13 6.26 3.90
N LEU A 36 -20.77 5.00 3.66
CA LEU A 36 -21.43 4.19 2.63
C LEU A 36 -22.89 3.88 3.01
N ALA A 37 -23.15 3.50 4.26
CA ALA A 37 -24.49 3.27 4.77
C ALA A 37 -25.34 4.56 4.77
N GLY A 38 -24.76 5.68 5.19
CA GLY A 38 -25.41 6.99 5.16
C GLY A 38 -25.74 7.46 3.75
N LEU A 39 -24.83 7.22 2.78
CA LEU A 39 -25.07 7.52 1.38
C LEU A 39 -26.23 6.69 0.83
N ALA A 40 -26.25 5.39 1.10
CA ALA A 40 -27.36 4.52 0.68
C ALA A 40 -28.72 4.97 1.25
N ALA A 41 -28.76 5.34 2.54
CA ALA A 41 -29.96 5.87 3.17
C ALA A 41 -30.43 7.19 2.53
N LEU A 42 -29.52 8.14 2.34
CA LEU A 42 -29.80 9.43 1.70
C LEU A 42 -30.37 9.25 0.27
N LEU A 43 -29.76 8.36 -0.51
CA LEU A 43 -30.24 8.09 -1.86
C LEU A 43 -31.63 7.45 -1.83
N GLY A 44 -31.89 6.52 -0.90
CA GLY A 44 -33.23 5.98 -0.66
C GLY A 44 -34.27 7.04 -0.32
N GLU A 45 -33.95 8.00 0.56
CA GLU A 45 -34.83 9.14 0.91
C GLU A 45 -35.18 10.00 -0.31
N LEU A 46 -34.23 10.18 -1.23
CA LEU A 46 -34.39 10.98 -2.44
C LEU A 46 -34.96 10.18 -3.63
N GLY A 47 -35.22 8.88 -3.46
CA GLY A 47 -35.70 8.00 -4.53
C GLY A 47 -34.66 7.74 -5.62
N LEU A 48 -33.37 7.74 -5.26
CA LEU A 48 -32.23 7.50 -6.16
C LEU A 48 -31.65 6.11 -5.89
N ASP A 49 -31.37 5.36 -6.95
CA ASP A 49 -30.99 3.93 -6.86
C ASP A 49 -29.77 3.52 -7.70
N ASP A 50 -29.24 4.39 -8.56
CA ASP A 50 -28.08 4.10 -9.42
C ASP A 50 -26.87 4.94 -9.05
N VAL A 51 -25.85 4.28 -8.49
CA VAL A 51 -24.53 4.83 -8.15
C VAL A 51 -23.44 4.00 -8.80
N ARG A 52 -22.42 4.65 -9.35
CA ARG A 52 -21.27 3.98 -9.98
C ARG A 52 -19.96 4.54 -9.49
N THR A 53 -18.93 3.70 -9.45
CA THR A 53 -17.55 4.12 -9.26
C THR A 53 -16.96 4.60 -10.58
N THR A 54 -16.02 5.53 -10.51
CA THR A 54 -15.28 6.05 -11.66
C THR A 54 -13.82 5.63 -11.62
N GLN A 55 -13.14 5.68 -12.76
CA GLN A 55 -11.69 5.46 -12.84
C GLN A 55 -10.86 6.47 -12.03
N ASP A 56 -11.45 7.62 -11.68
CA ASP A 56 -10.83 8.63 -10.82
C ASP A 56 -11.11 8.39 -9.32
N GLN A 57 -11.50 7.15 -8.97
CA GLN A 57 -11.77 6.68 -7.61
C GLN A 57 -12.93 7.39 -6.89
N ASN A 58 -13.71 8.19 -7.62
CA ASN A 58 -14.91 8.87 -7.13
C ASN A 58 -16.18 8.09 -7.46
N LEU A 59 -17.31 8.50 -6.89
CA LEU A 59 -18.63 7.98 -7.22
C LEU A 59 -19.38 8.96 -8.14
N ILE A 60 -20.37 8.45 -8.87
CA ILE A 60 -21.38 9.23 -9.58
C ILE A 60 -22.76 8.71 -9.23
N VAL A 61 -23.69 9.61 -8.92
CA VAL A 61 -25.11 9.32 -8.74
C VAL A 61 -25.81 9.67 -10.05
N LEU A 62 -26.56 8.71 -10.60
CA LEU A 62 -27.28 8.87 -11.85
C LEU A 62 -28.75 9.24 -11.59
N ASN A 63 -29.42 9.73 -12.63
CA ASN A 63 -30.87 9.98 -12.65
C ASN A 63 -31.34 10.99 -11.59
N VAL A 64 -30.50 11.95 -11.21
CA VAL A 64 -30.83 12.95 -10.20
C VAL A 64 -31.74 14.02 -10.80
N PRO A 65 -32.99 14.20 -10.33
CA PRO A 65 -33.84 15.29 -10.78
C PRO A 65 -33.21 16.65 -10.47
N ALA A 66 -33.34 17.62 -11.36
CA ALA A 66 -32.75 18.96 -11.19
C ALA A 66 -33.11 19.60 -9.83
N SER A 67 -34.35 19.41 -9.37
CA SER A 67 -34.86 19.90 -8.09
C SER A 67 -34.20 19.27 -6.87
N SER A 68 -33.62 18.07 -6.99
CA SER A 68 -33.02 17.32 -5.89
C SER A 68 -31.52 17.57 -5.74
N ILE A 69 -30.86 18.19 -6.73
CA ILE A 69 -29.40 18.38 -6.73
C ILE A 69 -28.94 19.18 -5.52
N SER A 70 -29.59 20.31 -5.22
CA SER A 70 -29.21 21.18 -4.09
C SER A 70 -29.32 20.43 -2.76
N THR A 71 -30.39 19.67 -2.57
CA THR A 71 -30.61 18.85 -1.37
C THR A 71 -29.58 17.73 -1.27
N LEU A 72 -29.32 17.01 -2.35
CA LEU A 72 -28.31 15.94 -2.39
C LEU A 72 -26.93 16.50 -1.99
N VAL A 73 -26.49 17.60 -2.60
CA VAL A 73 -25.18 18.20 -2.30
C VAL A 73 -25.08 18.68 -0.85
N ALA A 74 -26.14 19.28 -0.30
CA ALA A 74 -26.17 19.70 1.09
C ALA A 74 -26.08 18.52 2.07
N ARG A 75 -26.87 17.47 1.84
CA ARG A 75 -26.91 16.28 2.72
C ARG A 75 -25.66 15.41 2.60
N LEU A 76 -24.97 15.41 1.45
CA LEU A 76 -23.66 14.76 1.32
C LEU A 76 -22.63 15.35 2.31
N ALA A 77 -22.68 16.67 2.55
CA ALA A 77 -21.77 17.33 3.49
C ALA A 77 -21.97 16.85 4.94
N GLU A 78 -23.19 16.48 5.33
CA GLU A 78 -23.50 15.89 6.66
C GLU A 78 -22.82 14.53 6.85
N LEU A 79 -22.54 13.82 5.76
CA LEU A 79 -21.79 12.56 5.74
C LEU A 79 -20.27 12.77 5.62
N GLY A 80 -19.80 14.02 5.60
CA GLY A 80 -18.41 14.34 5.30
C GLY A 80 -18.00 14.03 3.85
N LEU A 81 -18.98 13.89 2.94
CA LEU A 81 -18.77 13.73 1.51
C LEU A 81 -18.97 15.07 0.80
N LYS A 82 -18.37 15.22 -0.38
CA LYS A 82 -18.43 16.47 -1.15
C LYS A 82 -18.46 16.19 -2.65
N THR A 83 -18.77 17.18 -3.47
CA THR A 83 -18.49 17.11 -4.91
C THR A 83 -17.00 17.33 -5.16
N PRO A 84 -16.42 16.81 -6.26
CA PRO A 84 -15.02 17.08 -6.61
C PRO A 84 -14.72 18.59 -6.73
N GLN A 85 -13.49 19.00 -6.38
CA GLN A 85 -13.03 20.39 -6.39
C GLN A 85 -11.73 20.55 -7.15
N ALA A 86 -11.47 21.71 -7.73
CA ALA A 86 -10.24 21.94 -8.49
C ALA A 86 -9.00 21.60 -7.64
N GLY A 87 -8.15 20.73 -8.16
CA GLY A 87 -6.91 20.30 -7.52
C GLY A 87 -7.02 19.01 -6.71
N ASP A 88 -8.20 18.43 -6.50
CA ASP A 88 -8.35 17.12 -5.85
C ASP A 88 -8.40 15.94 -6.82
N ASN A 89 -8.07 16.15 -8.11
CA ASN A 89 -7.96 15.12 -9.14
C ASN A 89 -6.68 14.29 -8.99
N VAL A 90 -6.60 13.55 -7.88
CA VAL A 90 -5.47 12.69 -7.52
C VAL A 90 -5.96 11.25 -7.39
N VAL A 91 -5.33 10.34 -8.12
CA VAL A 91 -5.56 8.90 -8.01
C VAL A 91 -4.31 8.21 -7.51
N ALA A 92 -4.47 7.34 -6.52
CA ALA A 92 -3.38 6.56 -5.97
C ALA A 92 -3.71 5.08 -5.92
N CYS A 93 -2.73 4.23 -6.24
CA CYS A 93 -2.83 2.84 -5.83
C CYS A 93 -2.47 2.71 -4.34
N PRO A 94 -2.69 1.56 -3.70
CA PRO A 94 -2.35 1.40 -2.29
C PRO A 94 -0.84 1.54 -2.02
N GLY A 95 0.01 1.06 -2.94
CA GLY A 95 1.46 1.08 -2.74
C GLY A 95 1.87 0.34 -1.46
N ALA A 96 3.00 0.70 -0.86
CA ALA A 96 3.54 -0.03 0.30
C ALA A 96 2.67 0.05 1.56
N SER A 97 1.57 0.83 1.57
CA SER A 97 0.66 0.86 2.71
C SER A 97 -0.07 -0.47 2.90
N THR A 98 -0.44 -1.15 1.82
CA THR A 98 -1.10 -2.48 1.87
C THR A 98 -0.75 -3.41 0.70
N CYS A 99 -0.08 -2.95 -0.36
CA CYS A 99 0.30 -3.80 -1.49
C CYS A 99 1.68 -4.45 -1.27
N ARG A 100 1.77 -5.77 -1.44
CA ARG A 100 3.02 -6.54 -1.32
C ARG A 100 4.09 -6.20 -2.37
N LEU A 101 3.67 -5.63 -3.51
CA LEU A 101 4.57 -5.12 -4.56
C LEU A 101 4.90 -3.64 -4.39
N GLY A 102 4.30 -2.97 -3.40
CA GLY A 102 4.51 -1.57 -3.14
C GLY A 102 5.95 -1.29 -2.77
N ILE A 103 6.57 -0.31 -3.43
CA ILE A 103 7.92 0.15 -3.10
C ILE A 103 7.83 1.38 -2.20
N THR A 104 6.94 2.32 -2.53
CA THR A 104 6.64 3.51 -1.73
C THR A 104 5.16 3.57 -1.36
N THR A 105 4.84 4.36 -0.36
CA THR A 105 3.53 4.53 0.26
C THR A 105 2.68 5.59 -0.45
N SER A 106 2.16 5.23 -1.62
CA SER A 106 1.33 6.14 -2.45
C SER A 106 0.12 6.72 -1.69
N MET A 107 -0.49 5.97 -0.78
CA MET A 107 -1.61 6.45 0.04
C MET A 107 -1.22 7.53 1.08
N HIS A 108 0.06 7.67 1.44
CA HIS A 108 0.51 8.72 2.37
C HIS A 108 0.98 9.99 1.65
N VAL A 109 1.51 9.86 0.43
CA VAL A 109 1.93 11.03 -0.36
C VAL A 109 0.75 11.67 -1.10
N ALA A 110 -0.16 10.86 -1.68
CA ALA A 110 -1.23 11.36 -2.53
C ALA A 110 -2.15 12.41 -1.88
N PRO A 111 -2.53 12.31 -0.59
CA PRO A 111 -3.34 13.35 0.07
C PRO A 111 -2.65 14.71 0.17
N LYS A 112 -1.32 14.76 0.02
CA LYS A 112 -0.51 15.99 0.09
C LYS A 112 -0.34 16.65 -1.28
N LEU A 113 -0.72 15.95 -2.35
CA LEU A 113 -0.61 16.44 -3.71
C LEU A 113 -1.89 17.18 -4.10
N SER A 114 -1.74 18.21 -4.92
CA SER A 114 -2.86 18.94 -5.49
C SER A 114 -2.60 19.18 -6.96
N GLY A 115 -3.61 19.00 -7.81
CA GLY A 115 -3.60 19.40 -9.22
C GLY A 115 -3.63 20.92 -9.45
N GLY A 116 -3.70 21.72 -8.37
CA GLY A 116 -3.75 23.17 -8.43
C GLY A 116 -5.03 23.71 -9.09
N LYS A 117 -5.01 25.00 -9.46
CA LYS A 117 -6.16 25.70 -10.06
C LYS A 117 -6.59 25.13 -11.42
N HIS A 118 -5.66 24.50 -12.14
CA HIS A 118 -5.89 23.86 -13.43
C HIS A 118 -6.39 22.41 -13.30
N ASP A 119 -6.52 21.92 -12.06
CA ASP A 119 -7.11 20.61 -11.79
C ASP A 119 -6.41 19.45 -12.50
N LEU A 120 -5.08 19.52 -12.53
CA LEU A 120 -4.23 18.54 -13.22
C LEU A 120 -4.49 17.13 -12.67
N ARG A 121 -4.60 16.14 -13.56
CA ARG A 121 -4.73 14.72 -13.21
C ARG A 121 -3.40 14.21 -12.66
N ILE A 122 -3.31 14.04 -11.34
CA ILE A 122 -2.15 13.46 -10.68
C ILE A 122 -2.36 11.96 -10.49
N ARG A 123 -1.41 11.16 -10.96
CA ARG A 123 -1.48 9.69 -10.93
C ARG A 123 -0.32 9.12 -10.13
N VAL A 124 -0.59 8.48 -9.00
CA VAL A 124 0.40 8.08 -8.00
C VAL A 124 0.43 6.56 -7.84
N SER A 125 1.49 5.92 -8.32
CA SER A 125 1.71 4.49 -8.11
C SER A 125 2.81 4.24 -7.07
N GLY A 126 2.61 3.29 -6.16
CA GLY A 126 3.65 2.90 -5.20
C GLY A 126 4.82 2.13 -5.82
N CYS A 127 4.68 1.59 -7.04
CA CYS A 127 5.72 0.88 -7.78
C CYS A 127 5.52 0.95 -9.31
N HIS A 128 6.51 0.47 -10.06
CA HIS A 128 6.57 0.49 -11.53
C HIS A 128 5.47 -0.31 -12.25
N ASN A 129 4.65 -1.12 -11.54
CA ASN A 129 3.49 -1.78 -12.13
C ASN A 129 2.39 -0.81 -12.55
N GLY A 130 2.42 0.44 -12.08
CA GLY A 130 1.64 1.52 -12.65
C GLY A 130 0.12 1.38 -12.48
N CYS A 131 -0.38 0.79 -11.38
CA CYS A 131 -1.82 0.58 -11.18
C CYS A 131 -2.66 1.88 -11.22
N ALA A 132 -2.07 3.03 -10.88
CA ALA A 132 -2.71 4.34 -11.02
C ALA A 132 -2.55 4.97 -12.42
N GLN A 133 -1.94 4.25 -13.37
CA GLN A 133 -1.68 4.66 -14.75
C GLN A 133 -0.89 5.98 -14.86
N PRO A 134 0.32 6.07 -14.27
CA PRO A 134 1.08 7.31 -14.20
C PRO A 134 1.33 7.94 -15.57
N GLU A 135 1.52 7.14 -16.61
CA GLU A 135 1.83 7.64 -17.95
C GLU A 135 0.61 8.21 -18.70
N SER A 136 -0.60 8.10 -18.14
CA SER A 136 -1.84 8.63 -18.72
C SER A 136 -2.30 9.96 -18.13
N GLY A 137 -1.70 10.39 -17.02
CA GLY A 137 -2.05 11.61 -16.31
C GLY A 137 -1.29 12.84 -16.79
N ASP A 138 -1.74 14.02 -16.37
CA ASP A 138 -1.00 15.26 -16.59
C ASP A 138 0.35 15.21 -15.86
N ILE A 139 0.34 14.73 -14.61
CA ILE A 139 1.55 14.43 -13.83
C ILE A 139 1.43 13.02 -13.25
N GLY A 140 2.31 12.12 -13.68
CA GLY A 140 2.40 10.76 -13.17
C GLY A 140 3.64 10.52 -12.33
N ILE A 141 3.52 9.71 -11.29
CA ILE A 141 4.66 9.26 -10.49
C ILE A 141 4.54 7.77 -10.16
N TYR A 142 5.65 7.04 -10.19
CA TYR A 142 5.72 5.72 -9.57
C TYR A 142 6.91 5.58 -8.61
N GLY A 143 6.73 4.81 -7.54
CA GLY A 143 7.75 4.56 -6.53
C GLY A 143 8.88 3.64 -6.99
N GLU A 144 10.11 3.98 -6.62
CA GLU A 144 11.31 3.18 -6.81
C GLU A 144 12.31 3.42 -5.67
N GLY A 145 13.30 2.55 -5.53
CA GLY A 145 14.40 2.72 -4.57
C GLY A 145 15.72 2.95 -5.28
N LYS A 146 16.49 3.96 -4.87
CA LYS A 146 17.83 4.21 -5.41
C LYS A 146 18.88 4.13 -4.31
N ARG A 147 19.96 3.39 -4.59
CA ARG A 147 21.10 3.31 -3.67
C ARG A 147 22.04 4.47 -3.95
N GLN A 148 22.24 5.33 -2.96
CA GLN A 148 23.15 6.47 -3.03
C GLN A 148 23.91 6.58 -1.71
N HIS A 149 25.22 6.82 -1.80
CA HIS A 149 26.10 6.92 -0.62
C HIS A 149 25.94 5.75 0.38
N GLY A 150 25.69 4.54 -0.13
CA GLY A 150 25.52 3.33 0.68
C GLY A 150 24.11 3.11 1.28
N LYS A 151 23.22 4.10 1.20
CA LYS A 151 21.84 4.02 1.71
C LYS A 151 20.84 3.81 0.57
N LEU A 152 19.76 3.08 0.83
CA LEU A 152 18.61 2.98 -0.07
C LEU A 152 17.66 4.13 0.23
N ILE A 153 17.29 4.89 -0.80
CA ILE A 153 16.49 6.12 -0.68
C ILE A 153 15.25 5.98 -1.55
N PRO A 154 14.04 6.24 -1.01
CA PRO A 154 12.81 6.20 -1.79
C PRO A 154 12.80 7.35 -2.78
N HIS A 155 12.43 7.04 -4.02
CA HIS A 155 12.31 7.97 -5.12
C HIS A 155 10.99 7.76 -5.84
N TYR A 156 10.56 8.80 -6.55
CA TYR A 156 9.48 8.75 -7.52
C TYR A 156 10.03 9.04 -8.91
N GLN A 157 9.88 8.11 -9.84
CA GLN A 157 10.05 8.39 -11.27
C GLN A 157 8.86 9.21 -11.76
N MET A 158 9.12 10.41 -12.28
CA MET A 158 8.07 11.32 -12.75
C MET A 158 7.79 11.18 -14.26
N TYR A 159 6.57 11.54 -14.64
CA TYR A 159 6.02 11.57 -15.98
C TYR A 159 5.17 12.83 -16.18
N PHE A 160 5.22 13.43 -17.36
CA PHE A 160 4.55 14.71 -17.65
C PHE A 160 3.82 14.70 -18.98
N GLY A 161 2.58 15.17 -19.00
CA GLY A 161 1.83 15.41 -20.23
C GLY A 161 1.33 14.14 -20.90
N GLY A 162 0.77 13.22 -20.12
CA GLY A 162 0.01 12.08 -20.63
C GLY A 162 -1.46 12.45 -20.85
N ASP A 163 -2.07 11.89 -21.87
CA ASP A 163 -3.50 12.02 -22.08
C ASP A 163 -4.08 10.77 -22.75
N GLY A 164 -4.77 9.93 -21.97
CA GLY A 164 -5.52 8.79 -22.50
C GLY A 164 -6.97 9.11 -22.90
N THR A 165 -7.40 10.37 -22.80
CA THR A 165 -8.82 10.74 -22.90
C THR A 165 -9.19 11.48 -24.17
N SER A 166 -8.21 11.98 -24.92
CA SER A 166 -8.43 12.72 -26.17
C SER A 166 -8.05 11.88 -27.40
N ALA A 167 -8.70 12.14 -28.53
CA ALA A 167 -8.42 11.45 -29.79
C ALA A 167 -6.95 11.58 -30.26
N CYS A 168 -6.30 12.70 -29.95
CA CYS A 168 -4.88 12.96 -30.24
C CYS A 168 -3.99 12.81 -28.98
N GLY A 169 -4.42 12.01 -28.02
CA GLY A 169 -3.69 11.75 -26.79
C GLY A 169 -2.37 11.01 -27.00
N ALA A 170 -1.46 11.10 -26.02
CA ALA A 170 -0.19 10.39 -26.03
C ALA A 170 0.23 9.97 -24.62
N ILE A 171 1.15 9.02 -24.54
CA ILE A 171 1.82 8.62 -23.30
C ILE A 171 2.69 9.78 -22.83
N ALA A 172 2.73 10.00 -21.51
CA ALA A 172 3.50 11.05 -20.88
C ALA A 172 5.01 10.96 -21.17
N LEU A 173 5.64 12.14 -21.21
CA LEU A 173 7.09 12.28 -21.31
C LEU A 173 7.75 11.84 -20.00
N LYS A 174 8.76 10.98 -20.09
CA LYS A 174 9.52 10.55 -18.91
C LYS A 174 10.37 11.70 -18.38
N GLY A 175 10.16 12.04 -17.11
CA GLY A 175 10.91 13.05 -16.37
C GLY A 175 12.10 12.49 -15.60
N PRO A 176 12.74 13.30 -14.73
CA PRO A 176 13.70 12.79 -13.77
C PRO A 176 13.04 12.01 -12.64
N SER A 177 13.85 11.27 -11.89
CA SER A 177 13.42 10.60 -10.68
C SER A 177 13.90 11.39 -9.46
N ILE A 178 12.97 11.65 -8.53
CA ILE A 178 13.09 12.62 -7.45
C ILE A 178 12.98 11.89 -6.11
N PRO A 179 13.82 12.19 -5.11
CA PRO A 179 13.65 11.65 -3.76
C PRO A 179 12.22 11.90 -3.26
N ALA A 180 11.59 10.90 -2.63
CA ALA A 180 10.19 10.97 -2.22
C ALA A 180 9.89 12.23 -1.40
N ALA A 181 10.75 12.55 -0.44
CA ALA A 181 10.64 13.76 0.40
C ALA A 181 10.61 15.11 -0.36
N ARG A 182 10.98 15.14 -1.65
CA ARG A 182 10.99 16.35 -2.49
C ARG A 182 9.88 16.38 -3.55
N ILE A 183 8.99 15.38 -3.57
CA ILE A 183 8.02 15.23 -4.66
C ILE A 183 6.96 16.34 -4.68
N GLU A 184 6.51 16.80 -3.50
CA GLU A 184 5.59 17.93 -3.35
C GLU A 184 6.21 19.20 -3.96
N GLN A 185 7.49 19.45 -3.68
CA GLN A 185 8.25 20.59 -4.22
C GLN A 185 8.40 20.50 -5.75
N ALA A 186 8.68 19.30 -6.27
CA ALA A 186 8.84 19.09 -7.72
C ALA A 186 7.54 19.37 -8.48
N ILE A 187 6.40 18.86 -7.97
CA ILE A 187 5.08 19.08 -8.57
C ILE A 187 4.70 20.56 -8.53
N ALA A 188 4.85 21.21 -7.37
CA ALA A 188 4.56 22.64 -7.23
C ALA A 188 5.41 23.50 -8.18
N ARG A 189 6.68 23.14 -8.39
CA ARG A 189 7.57 23.85 -9.32
C ARG A 189 7.09 23.70 -10.77
N VAL A 190 6.71 22.50 -11.19
CA VAL A 190 6.18 22.26 -12.55
C VAL A 190 4.88 23.02 -12.78
N GLN A 191 3.98 23.00 -11.80
CA GLN A 191 2.72 23.75 -11.85
C GLN A 191 2.95 25.26 -11.98
N LYS A 192 3.89 25.80 -11.20
CA LYS A 192 4.25 27.22 -11.30
C LYS A 192 4.75 27.59 -12.70
N VAL A 193 5.62 26.78 -13.29
CA VAL A 193 6.14 27.06 -14.64
C VAL A 193 5.03 26.92 -15.69
N TYR A 194 4.13 25.95 -15.53
CA TYR A 194 2.95 25.83 -16.40
C TYR A 194 2.06 27.08 -16.31
N ASP A 195 1.77 27.55 -15.08
CA ASP A 195 0.99 28.77 -14.85
C ASP A 195 1.59 30.00 -15.55
N GLU A 196 2.93 30.10 -15.59
CA GLU A 196 3.67 31.24 -16.17
C GLU A 196 3.81 31.15 -17.70
N GLU A 197 3.88 29.95 -18.28
CA GLU A 197 4.28 29.74 -19.68
C GLU A 197 3.20 29.17 -20.61
N HIS A 198 2.06 28.73 -20.07
CA HIS A 198 0.97 28.24 -20.91
C HIS A 198 0.35 29.38 -21.73
N VAL A 199 -0.07 29.06 -22.95
CA VAL A 199 -0.89 29.98 -23.75
C VAL A 199 -2.36 29.84 -23.38
N GLU A 200 -3.15 30.88 -23.61
CA GLU A 200 -4.57 30.85 -23.27
C GLU A 200 -5.29 29.66 -23.94
N GLY A 201 -6.04 28.89 -23.14
CA GLY A 201 -6.73 27.68 -23.60
C GLY A 201 -5.86 26.43 -23.78
N GLU A 202 -4.53 26.52 -23.56
CA GLU A 202 -3.63 25.37 -23.65
C GLU A 202 -3.74 24.47 -22.42
N ARG A 203 -4.14 23.21 -22.63
CA ARG A 203 -4.11 22.18 -21.58
C ARG A 203 -2.67 21.77 -21.28
N PHE A 204 -2.44 21.28 -20.06
CA PHE A 204 -1.13 20.79 -19.62
C PHE A 204 -0.48 19.80 -20.58
N PHE A 205 -1.26 18.87 -21.14
CA PHE A 205 -0.80 17.94 -22.18
C PHE A 205 -0.10 18.67 -23.34
N GLY A 206 -0.75 19.65 -23.95
CA GLY A 206 -0.20 20.38 -25.11
C GLY A 206 1.06 21.16 -24.73
N TRP A 207 1.02 21.85 -23.59
CA TRP A 207 2.16 22.56 -23.04
C TRP A 207 3.36 21.63 -22.80
N ALA A 208 3.16 20.51 -22.10
CA ALA A 208 4.23 19.58 -21.77
C ALA A 208 4.86 18.95 -23.03
N GLN A 209 4.04 18.57 -24.01
CA GLN A 209 4.52 18.04 -25.30
C GLN A 209 5.35 19.09 -26.06
N ARG A 210 4.93 20.35 -26.06
CA ARG A 210 5.65 21.48 -26.67
C ARG A 210 7.00 21.74 -25.99
N GLN A 211 7.06 21.62 -24.67
CA GLN A 211 8.28 21.83 -23.88
C GLN A 211 9.29 20.68 -24.04
N GLY A 212 8.80 19.45 -24.22
CA GLY A 212 9.62 18.26 -24.38
C GLY A 212 10.29 17.78 -23.08
N ALA A 213 10.79 16.54 -23.09
CA ALA A 213 11.31 15.88 -21.88
C ALA A 213 12.52 16.60 -21.27
N GLY A 214 13.37 17.23 -22.11
CA GLY A 214 14.57 17.95 -21.66
C GLY A 214 14.25 19.10 -20.71
N ARG A 215 13.13 19.80 -20.90
CA ARG A 215 12.70 20.90 -20.04
C ARG A 215 12.52 20.44 -18.60
N PHE A 216 11.83 19.33 -18.39
CA PHE A 216 11.58 18.77 -17.06
C PHE A 216 12.85 18.26 -16.38
N GLN A 217 13.80 17.71 -17.15
CA GLN A 217 15.10 17.33 -16.62
C GLN A 217 15.87 18.54 -16.08
N SER A 218 15.93 19.63 -16.87
CA SER A 218 16.62 20.85 -16.44
C SER A 218 15.90 21.55 -15.27
N LEU A 219 14.58 21.60 -15.28
CA LEU A 219 13.77 22.29 -14.27
C LEU A 219 13.89 21.66 -12.86
N LEU A 220 14.11 20.36 -12.81
CA LEU A 220 14.14 19.58 -11.57
C LEU A 220 15.54 19.06 -11.23
N ALA A 221 16.57 19.46 -11.98
CA ALA A 221 17.93 18.92 -11.87
C ALA A 221 18.50 19.03 -10.45
N ASP A 222 18.32 20.17 -9.78
CA ASP A 222 18.73 20.40 -8.39
C ASP A 222 18.03 19.45 -7.40
N LEU A 223 16.75 19.12 -7.64
CA LEU A 223 15.98 18.25 -6.77
C LEU A 223 16.38 16.77 -6.87
N THR A 224 17.07 16.39 -7.95
CA THR A 224 17.61 15.02 -8.12
C THR A 224 18.88 14.76 -7.31
N GLN A 225 19.60 15.82 -6.93
CA GLN A 225 20.93 15.69 -6.33
C GLN A 225 20.83 15.32 -4.86
N VAL A 226 21.51 14.24 -4.45
CA VAL A 226 21.52 13.77 -3.06
C VAL A 226 22.94 13.86 -2.52
N SER A 227 23.11 14.69 -1.49
CA SER A 227 24.38 14.80 -0.76
C SER A 227 24.43 13.84 0.44
N ARG A 228 25.65 13.49 0.90
CA ARG A 228 25.82 12.65 2.10
C ARG A 228 25.23 13.26 3.36
N PHE A 229 25.18 14.60 3.43
CA PHE A 229 24.66 15.35 4.58
C PHE A 229 23.12 15.34 4.66
N GLU A 230 22.45 15.02 3.57
CA GLU A 230 20.98 15.00 3.50
C GLU A 230 20.37 13.61 3.67
N LEU A 231 21.19 12.55 3.71
CA LEU A 231 20.72 11.17 3.77
C LEU A 231 19.69 10.93 4.87
N ALA A 232 19.93 11.46 6.07
CA ALA A 232 19.01 11.29 7.20
C ALA A 232 17.61 11.89 6.95
N LYS A 233 17.51 12.90 6.07
CA LYS A 233 16.25 13.56 5.70
C LYS A 233 15.55 12.85 4.53
N LEU A 234 16.32 12.23 3.65
CA LEU A 234 15.82 11.65 2.40
C LEU A 234 15.58 10.14 2.49
N ALA A 235 16.23 9.45 3.43
CA ALA A 235 16.18 8.00 3.55
C ALA A 235 14.86 7.47 4.11
N ARG A 236 13.80 8.27 4.26
CA ARG A 236 12.50 7.82 4.78
C ARG A 236 11.42 8.08 3.75
N ASP A 237 10.48 7.15 3.67
CA ASP A 237 9.28 7.34 2.84
C ASP A 237 8.19 8.08 3.62
N HIS A 238 7.14 8.53 2.93
CA HIS A 238 6.07 9.28 3.56
C HIS A 238 5.31 8.44 4.59
N GLY A 239 5.24 8.93 5.84
CA GLY A 239 4.55 8.23 6.92
C GLY A 239 5.44 7.25 7.71
N ASP A 240 6.65 6.98 7.24
CA ASP A 240 7.58 6.08 7.93
C ASP A 240 8.53 6.83 8.88
N ALA A 241 8.71 6.27 10.07
CA ALA A 241 9.70 6.76 11.04
C ALA A 241 11.10 6.16 10.83
N ALA A 242 11.17 4.97 10.21
CA ALA A 242 12.40 4.22 9.99
C ALA A 242 13.03 4.50 8.62
N ASP A 243 14.31 4.15 8.48
CA ASP A 243 14.99 4.17 7.19
C ASP A 243 14.30 3.24 6.18
N PHE A 244 14.25 3.70 4.94
CA PHE A 244 13.58 3.07 3.83
C PHE A 244 14.20 1.71 3.50
N ARG A 245 13.32 0.73 3.39
CA ARG A 245 13.64 -0.64 3.02
C ARG A 245 12.59 -1.14 2.05
N VAL A 246 13.02 -1.83 1.01
CA VAL A 246 12.09 -2.57 0.16
C VAL A 246 11.84 -3.90 0.83
N VAL A 247 10.65 -4.06 1.38
CA VAL A 247 10.21 -5.33 1.92
C VAL A 247 9.56 -6.11 0.79
N SER A 248 10.19 -7.19 0.35
CA SER A 248 9.52 -8.17 -0.51
C SER A 248 8.57 -9.00 0.36
N LEU A 249 7.27 -8.73 0.26
CA LEU A 249 6.24 -9.47 1.02
C LEU A 249 5.72 -10.72 0.28
N GLY A 250 6.44 -11.19 -0.75
CA GLY A 250 6.08 -12.38 -1.51
C GLY A 250 5.34 -12.08 -2.82
N GLY A 251 4.47 -13.01 -3.23
CA GLY A 251 3.70 -12.94 -4.47
C GLY A 251 2.83 -11.68 -4.56
N GLY A 252 2.70 -11.15 -5.77
CA GLY A 252 1.89 -9.97 -6.05
C GLY A 252 0.40 -10.27 -6.00
N GLU A 253 -0.27 -9.85 -4.94
CA GLU A 253 -1.73 -9.86 -4.84
C GLU A 253 -2.30 -8.46 -4.99
N CYS A 254 -3.49 -8.35 -5.57
CA CYS A 254 -4.24 -7.11 -5.59
C CYS A 254 -4.65 -6.78 -4.15
N ALA A 255 -4.34 -5.58 -3.67
CA ALA A 255 -4.43 -5.12 -2.28
C ALA A 255 -5.54 -5.75 -1.40
N SER A 256 -5.26 -6.93 -0.84
CA SER A 256 -6.06 -7.59 0.20
C SER A 256 -5.41 -7.31 1.56
N ALA A 257 -6.09 -6.54 2.40
CA ALA A 257 -5.51 -5.99 3.63
C ALA A 257 -5.20 -7.05 4.71
N THR A 258 -5.89 -8.19 4.71
CA THR A 258 -5.76 -9.23 5.75
C THR A 258 -4.51 -10.10 5.54
N ASP A 259 -4.19 -10.39 4.28
CA ASP A 259 -3.14 -11.36 3.93
C ASP A 259 -1.72 -10.76 4.07
N VAL A 260 -1.62 -9.44 4.13
CA VAL A 260 -0.34 -8.69 4.23
C VAL A 260 0.28 -8.81 5.61
N ALA A 261 -0.53 -8.82 6.68
CA ALA A 261 -0.04 -8.82 8.06
C ALA A 261 0.60 -10.15 8.45
N ILE A 262 -0.03 -11.28 8.09
CA ILE A 262 0.50 -12.61 8.37
C ILE A 262 1.77 -12.89 7.58
N GLY A 263 1.79 -12.56 6.27
CA GLY A 263 2.98 -12.71 5.45
C GLY A 263 4.17 -11.93 6.00
N ARG A 264 3.95 -10.66 6.39
CA ARG A 264 4.97 -9.83 7.04
C ARG A 264 5.54 -10.47 8.30
N ALA A 265 4.67 -11.03 9.16
CA ALA A 265 5.10 -11.70 10.40
C ALA A 265 6.07 -12.86 10.13
N PHE A 266 5.80 -13.70 9.11
CA PHE A 266 6.70 -14.79 8.73
C PHE A 266 8.06 -14.28 8.23
N PHE A 267 8.09 -13.23 7.42
CA PHE A 267 9.36 -12.66 6.93
C PHE A 267 10.16 -11.98 8.04
N ASP A 268 9.50 -11.30 8.99
CA ASP A 268 10.17 -10.73 10.16
C ASP A 268 10.70 -11.84 11.08
N ALA A 269 9.95 -12.94 11.27
CA ALA A 269 10.44 -14.11 12.00
C ALA A 269 11.62 -14.79 11.29
N ALA A 270 11.65 -14.82 9.96
CA ALA A 270 12.80 -15.33 9.20
C ALA A 270 14.08 -14.50 9.45
N HIS A 271 13.93 -13.18 9.63
CA HIS A 271 15.04 -12.29 10.00
C HIS A 271 15.55 -12.59 11.42
N GLU A 272 14.65 -12.75 12.39
CA GLU A 272 14.99 -13.18 13.75
C GLU A 272 15.63 -14.57 13.80
N ARG A 273 15.21 -15.48 12.91
CA ARG A 273 15.85 -16.80 12.75
C ARG A 273 17.32 -16.66 12.33
N GLY A 274 17.62 -15.75 11.41
CA GLY A 274 19.00 -15.46 10.99
C GLY A 274 19.86 -14.95 12.15
N TYR A 275 19.32 -14.08 13.01
CA TYR A 275 20.02 -13.65 14.23
C TYR A 275 20.20 -14.79 15.22
N ARG A 276 19.16 -15.59 15.48
CA ARG A 276 19.23 -16.79 16.33
C ARG A 276 20.37 -17.70 15.89
N GLU A 277 20.47 -18.03 14.59
CA GLU A 277 21.53 -18.86 14.04
C GLU A 277 22.93 -18.25 14.25
N ALA A 278 23.07 -16.94 14.03
CA ALA A 278 24.32 -16.21 14.28
C ALA A 278 24.72 -16.19 15.77
N PHE A 279 23.76 -16.12 16.69
CA PHE A 279 24.00 -16.17 18.13
C PHE A 279 24.34 -17.58 18.61
N VAL A 280 23.66 -18.62 18.10
CA VAL A 280 24.02 -20.02 18.34
C VAL A 280 25.46 -20.29 17.89
N PHE A 281 25.86 -19.81 16.71
CA PHE A 281 27.23 -19.93 16.21
C PHE A 281 28.26 -19.26 17.15
N GLN A 282 27.90 -18.14 17.77
CA GLN A 282 28.72 -17.44 18.77
C GLN A 282 28.62 -18.03 20.19
N ARG A 283 27.84 -19.12 20.39
CA ARG A 283 27.52 -19.72 21.70
C ARG A 283 26.81 -18.77 22.67
N LYS A 284 26.10 -17.77 22.15
CA LYS A 284 25.29 -16.83 22.92
C LYS A 284 23.85 -17.35 22.99
N ILE A 285 23.61 -18.33 23.86
CA ILE A 285 22.33 -19.06 23.91
C ILE A 285 21.18 -18.17 24.42
N GLU A 286 21.44 -17.28 25.38
CA GLU A 286 20.43 -16.34 25.89
C GLU A 286 19.95 -15.36 24.81
N ASP A 287 20.88 -14.77 24.05
CA ASP A 287 20.54 -13.91 22.90
C ASP A 287 19.78 -14.69 21.83
N ALA A 288 20.20 -15.94 21.55
CA ALA A 288 19.49 -16.81 20.61
C ALA A 288 18.08 -17.15 21.09
N ALA A 289 17.88 -17.39 22.38
CA ALA A 289 16.57 -17.63 22.98
C ALA A 289 15.66 -16.40 22.86
N SER A 290 16.21 -15.19 23.03
CA SER A 290 15.47 -13.94 22.83
C SER A 290 14.98 -13.79 21.38
N CYS A 291 15.84 -14.09 20.39
CA CYS A 291 15.43 -14.12 18.98
C CYS A 291 14.39 -15.22 18.70
N ALA A 292 14.48 -16.36 19.39
CA ALA A 292 13.52 -17.45 19.26
C ALA A 292 12.14 -17.10 19.85
N GLU A 293 12.11 -16.39 20.99
CA GLU A 293 10.88 -15.82 21.55
C GLU A 293 10.24 -14.82 20.58
N ALA A 294 11.04 -13.92 20.00
CA ALA A 294 10.56 -12.94 19.03
C ALA A 294 9.92 -13.61 17.81
N GLN A 295 10.50 -14.68 17.27
CA GLN A 295 9.91 -15.46 16.18
C GLN A 295 8.52 -15.98 16.53
N LEU A 296 8.37 -16.59 17.71
CA LEU A 296 7.11 -17.14 18.18
C LEU A 296 6.06 -16.07 18.40
N LYS A 297 6.43 -14.91 18.96
CA LYS A 297 5.52 -13.77 19.13
C LYS A 297 5.04 -13.23 17.79
N LEU A 298 5.96 -12.97 16.86
CA LEU A 298 5.63 -12.47 15.52
C LEU A 298 4.64 -13.39 14.79
N VAL A 299 4.99 -14.67 14.65
CA VAL A 299 4.14 -15.64 13.92
C VAL A 299 2.87 -15.96 14.69
N GLY A 300 2.93 -16.11 16.02
CA GLY A 300 1.77 -16.42 16.85
C GLY A 300 0.73 -15.30 16.89
N GLU A 301 1.14 -14.05 17.09
CA GLU A 301 0.24 -12.90 17.01
C GLU A 301 -0.34 -12.73 15.60
N GLY A 302 0.51 -12.89 14.58
CA GLY A 302 0.10 -12.84 13.19
C GLY A 302 -0.97 -13.89 12.90
N LEU A 303 -0.74 -15.14 13.32
CA LEU A 303 -1.64 -16.26 13.10
C LEU A 303 -2.97 -16.08 13.85
N ALA A 304 -2.92 -15.64 15.11
CA ALA A 304 -4.11 -15.34 15.89
C ALA A 304 -4.97 -14.28 15.18
N GLY A 305 -4.36 -13.18 14.75
CA GLY A 305 -5.06 -12.12 14.02
C GLY A 305 -5.61 -12.60 12.67
N PHE A 306 -4.85 -13.39 11.92
CA PHE A 306 -5.27 -13.97 10.64
C PHE A 306 -6.52 -14.88 10.79
N LEU A 307 -6.63 -15.56 11.92
CA LEU A 307 -7.77 -16.42 12.25
C LEU A 307 -8.91 -15.70 12.99
N GLY A 308 -8.83 -14.37 13.16
CA GLY A 308 -9.84 -13.56 13.83
C GLY A 308 -9.79 -13.59 15.36
N GLY A 309 -8.69 -14.04 15.95
CA GLY A 309 -8.42 -14.02 17.39
C GLY A 309 -7.99 -12.63 17.90
N ALA A 310 -8.06 -12.45 19.22
CA ALA A 310 -7.61 -11.23 19.89
C ALA A 310 -6.08 -11.08 19.87
N LYS A 311 -5.60 -9.82 19.93
CA LYS A 311 -4.16 -9.53 20.03
C LYS A 311 -3.67 -9.67 21.48
N SER A 312 -2.51 -10.28 21.64
CA SER A 312 -1.82 -10.50 22.93
C SER A 312 -0.33 -10.31 22.72
N LYS A 313 0.44 -9.94 23.75
CA LYS A 313 1.90 -9.72 23.65
C LYS A 313 2.75 -10.82 24.27
N GLU A 314 2.19 -11.54 25.23
CA GLU A 314 2.88 -12.60 25.94
C GLU A 314 2.66 -13.95 25.27
N LEU A 315 3.70 -14.78 25.20
CA LEU A 315 3.62 -16.07 24.51
C LEU A 315 2.55 -17.00 25.09
N ALA A 316 2.39 -17.00 26.41
CA ALA A 316 1.37 -17.79 27.09
C ALA A 316 -0.05 -17.37 26.68
N ASP A 317 -0.30 -16.06 26.58
CA ASP A 317 -1.59 -15.54 26.16
C ASP A 317 -1.86 -15.80 24.67
N ILE A 318 -0.84 -15.68 23.82
CA ILE A 318 -0.94 -16.01 22.40
C ILE A 318 -1.28 -17.50 22.23
N ALA A 319 -0.62 -18.38 22.99
CA ALA A 319 -0.91 -19.81 22.98
C ALA A 319 -2.36 -20.10 23.38
N ALA A 320 -2.86 -19.46 24.45
CA ALA A 320 -4.24 -19.60 24.90
C ALA A 320 -5.26 -19.11 23.86
N VAL A 321 -4.98 -17.98 23.18
CA VAL A 321 -5.83 -17.49 22.08
C VAL A 321 -5.87 -18.51 20.94
N LEU A 322 -4.73 -19.04 20.52
CA LEU A 322 -4.66 -20.05 19.45
C LEU A 322 -5.36 -21.36 19.83
N GLN A 323 -5.25 -21.79 21.09
CA GLN A 323 -5.97 -22.96 21.62
C GLN A 323 -7.49 -22.80 21.50
N GLY A 324 -8.00 -21.58 21.75
CA GLY A 324 -9.42 -21.28 21.64
C GLY A 324 -9.97 -21.21 20.21
N LEU A 325 -9.10 -21.29 19.19
CA LEU A 325 -9.49 -21.22 17.78
C LEU A 325 -9.55 -22.62 17.18
N THR A 326 -10.72 -23.03 16.66
CA THR A 326 -11.00 -24.40 16.19
C THR A 326 -9.98 -24.94 15.17
N SER A 327 -9.41 -24.09 14.32
CA SER A 327 -8.41 -24.52 13.33
C SER A 327 -6.96 -24.43 13.80
N ALA A 328 -6.68 -23.92 15.00
CA ALA A 328 -5.34 -23.74 15.54
C ALA A 328 -5.12 -24.36 16.92
N GLU A 329 -6.09 -25.11 17.46
CA GLU A 329 -6.04 -25.72 18.80
C GLU A 329 -4.70 -26.43 19.09
N LYS A 330 -4.32 -27.36 18.21
CA LYS A 330 -3.05 -28.12 18.30
C LYS A 330 -1.80 -27.24 18.18
N LEU A 331 -1.88 -26.16 17.40
CA LEU A 331 -0.77 -25.21 17.28
C LEU A 331 -0.63 -24.39 18.56
N GLY A 332 -1.74 -23.99 19.18
CA GLY A 332 -1.74 -23.31 20.47
C GLY A 332 -1.18 -24.18 21.60
N GLU A 333 -1.59 -25.45 21.69
CA GLU A 333 -1.02 -26.41 22.65
C GLU A 333 0.48 -26.57 22.51
N ARG A 334 0.95 -26.77 21.28
CA ARG A 334 2.39 -26.88 21.01
C ARG A 334 3.13 -25.59 21.33
N LEU A 335 2.55 -24.42 21.02
CA LEU A 335 3.16 -23.13 21.35
C LEU A 335 3.34 -22.97 22.86
N GLY A 336 2.34 -23.36 23.66
CA GLY A 336 2.44 -23.34 25.12
C GLY A 336 3.58 -24.21 25.65
N GLY A 337 3.74 -25.43 25.12
CA GLY A 337 4.85 -26.31 25.46
C GLY A 337 6.22 -25.75 25.08
N ILE A 338 6.32 -25.14 23.89
CA ILE A 338 7.55 -24.48 23.42
C ILE A 338 7.89 -23.29 24.32
N ALA A 339 6.91 -22.45 24.68
CA ALA A 339 7.13 -21.29 25.54
C ALA A 339 7.67 -21.70 26.92
N ALA A 340 7.16 -22.78 27.50
CA ALA A 340 7.66 -23.32 28.76
C ALA A 340 9.12 -23.83 28.62
N ALA A 341 9.45 -24.53 27.53
CA ALA A 341 10.81 -24.98 27.25
C ALA A 341 11.78 -23.80 27.02
N LEU A 342 11.31 -22.71 26.41
CA LEU A 342 12.09 -21.51 26.15
C LEU A 342 12.43 -20.74 27.42
N ALA A 343 11.53 -20.71 28.41
CA ALA A 343 11.77 -20.05 29.69
C ALA A 343 12.88 -20.74 30.51
N GLY A 344 13.07 -22.05 30.34
CA GLY A 344 14.11 -22.83 31.03
C GLY A 344 15.49 -22.84 30.32
N LEU A 345 15.64 -22.10 29.23
CA LEU A 345 16.75 -22.27 28.29
C LEU A 345 18.04 -21.53 28.70
N ALA A 346 17.96 -20.62 29.69
CA ALA A 346 19.12 -19.87 30.21
C ALA A 346 20.16 -20.76 30.91
N GLU A 347 19.76 -21.94 31.41
CA GLU A 347 20.63 -22.91 32.08
C GLU A 347 20.95 -24.15 31.22
N ALA A 348 20.44 -24.19 29.99
CA ALA A 348 20.49 -25.36 29.12
C ALA A 348 21.83 -25.53 28.38
N VAL A 349 22.23 -26.77 28.13
CA VAL A 349 23.39 -27.07 27.28
C VAL A 349 23.05 -26.81 25.80
N GLU A 350 24.05 -26.44 24.99
CA GLU A 350 23.87 -26.09 23.56
C GLU A 350 23.05 -27.12 22.76
N ALA A 351 23.14 -28.40 23.11
CA ALA A 351 22.38 -29.48 22.48
C ALA A 351 20.87 -29.39 22.75
N GLU A 352 20.47 -29.03 23.97
CA GLU A 352 19.07 -28.87 24.38
C GLU A 352 18.46 -27.63 23.71
N ALA A 353 19.22 -26.53 23.66
CA ALA A 353 18.82 -25.31 22.95
C ALA A 353 18.49 -25.58 21.48
N LYS A 354 19.34 -26.35 20.79
CA LYS A 354 19.13 -26.73 19.38
C LYS A 354 17.86 -27.55 19.18
N GLN A 355 17.48 -28.41 20.12
CA GLN A 355 16.24 -29.19 20.02
C GLN A 355 15.00 -28.29 20.11
N VAL A 356 15.00 -27.33 21.04
CA VAL A 356 13.91 -26.36 21.16
C VAL A 356 13.83 -25.49 19.90
N PHE A 357 14.95 -24.99 19.39
CA PHE A 357 14.95 -24.21 18.14
C PHE A 357 14.45 -25.00 16.93
N ALA A 358 14.77 -26.29 16.84
CA ALA A 358 14.23 -27.16 15.79
C ALA A 358 12.72 -27.44 15.95
N GLU A 359 12.19 -27.46 17.17
CA GLU A 359 10.73 -27.51 17.40
C GLU A 359 10.04 -26.20 16.99
N ILE A 360 10.65 -25.05 17.28
CA ILE A 360 10.16 -23.74 16.83
C ILE A 360 10.07 -23.69 15.30
N ASP A 361 11.11 -24.12 14.61
CA ASP A 361 11.13 -24.13 13.14
C ASP A 361 10.02 -25.02 12.57
N ARG A 362 9.78 -26.20 13.18
CA ARG A 362 8.66 -27.08 12.80
C ARG A 362 7.31 -26.44 13.07
N TRP A 363 7.14 -25.80 14.22
CA TRP A 363 5.90 -25.09 14.56
C TRP A 363 5.61 -23.95 13.57
N ILE A 364 6.62 -23.18 13.17
CA ILE A 364 6.50 -22.11 12.15
C ILE A 364 6.06 -22.70 10.80
N VAL A 365 6.63 -23.84 10.37
CA VAL A 365 6.23 -24.51 9.13
C VAL A 365 4.78 -24.98 9.17
N ASP A 366 4.34 -25.52 10.30
CA ASP A 366 2.94 -25.98 10.45
C ASP A 366 1.96 -24.80 10.51
N ALA A 367 2.33 -23.70 11.18
CA ALA A 367 1.56 -22.45 11.17
C ALA A 367 1.43 -21.87 9.75
N ALA A 368 2.50 -21.93 8.96
CA ALA A 368 2.50 -21.51 7.57
C ALA A 368 1.58 -22.37 6.70
N ALA A 369 1.62 -23.70 6.88
CA ALA A 369 0.75 -24.62 6.17
C ALA A 369 -0.74 -24.35 6.46
N LEU A 370 -1.08 -24.03 7.72
CA LEU A 370 -2.43 -23.61 8.08
C LEU A 370 -2.83 -22.32 7.36
N CYS A 371 -1.96 -21.31 7.34
CA CYS A 371 -2.22 -20.06 6.64
C CYS A 371 -2.44 -20.30 5.13
N GLN A 372 -1.57 -21.08 4.51
CA GLN A 372 -1.64 -21.41 3.07
C GLN A 372 -2.86 -22.27 2.70
N SER A 373 -3.41 -23.05 3.65
CA SER A 373 -4.67 -23.78 3.43
C SER A 373 -5.89 -22.87 3.36
N ARG A 374 -5.81 -21.67 3.98
CA ARG A 374 -6.87 -20.65 4.00
C ARG A 374 -6.69 -19.63 2.89
N ASP A 375 -5.44 -19.27 2.61
CA ASP A 375 -5.02 -18.40 1.52
C ASP A 375 -3.96 -19.10 0.66
N PRO A 376 -4.37 -19.79 -0.42
CA PRO A 376 -3.44 -20.46 -1.34
C PRO A 376 -2.49 -19.51 -2.09
N GLN A 377 -2.73 -18.19 -2.07
CA GLN A 377 -1.90 -17.19 -2.74
C GLN A 377 -0.74 -16.69 -1.84
N LEU A 378 -0.84 -16.92 -0.52
CA LEU A 378 0.19 -16.58 0.47
C LEU A 378 1.54 -17.30 0.19
N ASP A 379 2.48 -16.57 -0.41
CA ASP A 379 3.82 -17.07 -0.71
C ASP A 379 4.80 -16.84 0.45
N LEU A 380 5.06 -17.91 1.22
CA LEU A 380 5.99 -17.91 2.35
C LEU A 380 7.32 -18.60 2.03
N ARG A 381 7.57 -19.01 0.78
CA ARG A 381 8.75 -19.84 0.44
C ARG A 381 10.08 -19.22 0.86
N GLY A 382 10.19 -17.89 0.81
CA GLY A 382 11.39 -17.16 1.25
C GLY A 382 11.52 -16.96 2.76
N ALA A 383 10.45 -17.19 3.53
CA ALA A 383 10.40 -16.98 4.97
C ALA A 383 10.55 -18.29 5.77
N LEU A 384 10.10 -19.42 5.22
CA LEU A 384 10.13 -20.69 5.94
C LEU A 384 11.56 -21.18 6.20
N PRO A 385 11.80 -21.89 7.33
CA PRO A 385 13.06 -22.57 7.55
C PRO A 385 13.36 -23.47 6.35
N ALA A 386 14.62 -23.51 5.93
CA ALA A 386 15.06 -24.52 4.98
C ALA A 386 15.01 -25.87 5.71
N VAL A 387 13.83 -26.50 5.71
CA VAL A 387 13.68 -27.86 6.22
C VAL A 387 14.64 -28.69 5.38
N LEU A 388 15.73 -29.16 6.00
CA LEU A 388 16.61 -30.19 5.44
C LEU A 388 15.71 -31.20 4.75
N ALA A 389 15.94 -31.39 3.45
CA ALA A 389 15.11 -32.12 2.52
C ALA A 389 14.90 -33.60 2.92
N ILE A 390 14.12 -33.87 3.97
CA ILE A 390 13.87 -35.22 4.49
C ILE A 390 12.50 -35.73 4.01
N ARG A 391 11.54 -34.85 3.68
CA ARG A 391 10.21 -35.31 3.23
C ARG A 391 10.11 -35.83 1.80
N LYS A 392 11.12 -35.63 0.93
CA LYS A 392 11.06 -36.16 -0.45
C LYS A 392 11.38 -37.65 -0.53
N ALA A 393 12.06 -38.20 0.46
CA ALA A 393 12.34 -39.64 0.54
C ALA A 393 11.16 -40.43 1.15
N GLU A 394 10.43 -39.85 2.09
CA GLU A 394 9.30 -40.51 2.76
C GLU A 394 8.01 -40.51 1.91
N LEU A 395 7.78 -39.47 1.09
CA LEU A 395 6.66 -39.43 0.15
C LEU A 395 6.87 -40.28 -1.12
N ALA A 396 8.09 -40.75 -1.36
CA ALA A 396 8.38 -41.70 -2.45
C ALA A 396 8.24 -43.17 -2.01
N ALA A 397 8.02 -43.41 -0.71
CA ALA A 397 7.96 -44.74 -0.10
C ALA A 397 6.56 -45.10 0.47
N ALA A 398 5.54 -44.27 0.25
CA ALA A 398 4.13 -44.54 0.50
C ALA A 398 3.36 -44.47 -0.82
#